data_AF-A0A2T4UH00-F1
#
_entry.id   AF-A0A2T4UH00-F1
#
_cell.length_a   1.000
_cell.length_b   1.000
_cell.length_c   1.000
_cell.angle_alpha   90.00
_cell.angle_beta   90.00
_cell.angle_gamma   90.00
#
_symmetry.space_group_name_H-M   'P 1'
#
loop_
_entity.id
_entity.type
_entity.pdbx_description
1 polymer ?
#
loop_
_entity_poly.entity_id
_entity_poly.type
_entity_poly.pdbx_seq_one_letter_code
_entity_poly.pdbx_strand_id
1 'polypeptide(L)'
;MRHQLRPLFDRIVIKELEPDRMRQSGLLVPPGTHEPPPQHGIVLAVGPGLDWWAQAGVAMPVSAGDHVVFPASAGAWVEVDEERLLVCRVGELLGVLEPLESPDARGADTATSG
;
A
#
# COMPACT_ATOMS: atom_id res chain seq x y z
N MET A 1 27.39 4.07 5.81
CA MET A 1 26.60 5.05 5.03
C MET A 1 25.22 4.46 4.85
N ARG A 2 24.15 5.26 4.95
CA ARG A 2 22.78 4.78 4.74
C ARG A 2 22.32 5.21 3.34
N HIS A 3 21.76 4.30 2.57
CA HIS A 3 21.22 4.50 1.23
C HIS A 3 19.70 4.64 1.29
N GLN A 4 19.18 5.57 0.51
CA GLN A 4 17.75 5.69 0.25
C GLN A 4 17.49 5.31 -1.20
N LEU A 5 16.60 4.34 -1.42
CA LEU A 5 16.24 3.93 -2.77
C LEU A 5 15.31 4.97 -3.40
N ARG A 6 15.80 5.69 -4.41
CA ARG A 6 15.00 6.63 -5.21
C ARG A 6 14.45 5.90 -6.44
N PRO A 7 13.12 5.68 -6.54
CA PRO A 7 12.53 5.05 -7.71
C PRO A 7 12.59 5.95 -8.96
N LEU A 8 12.58 5.32 -10.13
CA LEU A 8 12.60 5.99 -11.44
C LEU A 8 11.25 5.86 -12.15
N PHE A 9 10.89 6.83 -12.98
CA PHE A 9 9.67 6.85 -13.76
C PHE A 9 8.41 6.72 -12.89
N ASP A 10 7.48 5.86 -13.28
CA ASP A 10 6.24 5.50 -12.60
C ASP A 10 6.42 4.44 -11.50
N ARG A 11 7.65 4.18 -11.06
CA ARG A 11 7.92 3.20 -9.99
C ARG A 11 7.71 3.79 -8.61
N ILE A 12 7.40 2.91 -7.67
CA ILE A 12 7.26 3.20 -6.25
C ILE A 12 8.06 2.19 -5.42
N VAL A 13 8.45 2.59 -4.22
CA VAL A 13 9.12 1.73 -3.24
C VAL A 13 8.17 1.51 -2.08
N ILE A 14 7.93 0.25 -1.73
CA ILE A 14 7.01 -0.16 -0.68
C ILE A 14 7.77 -0.97 0.37
N LYS A 15 7.48 -0.70 1.64
CA LYS A 15 7.76 -1.61 2.73
C LYS A 15 6.54 -2.47 2.96
N GLU A 16 6.65 -3.77 2.68
CA GLU A 16 5.59 -4.72 3.01
C GLU A 16 5.39 -4.71 4.53
N LEU A 17 4.12 -4.62 4.93
CA LEU A 17 3.76 -4.87 6.32
C LEU A 17 3.65 -6.38 6.43
N GLU A 18 4.39 -6.99 7.35
CA GLU A 18 4.23 -8.43 7.57
C GLU A 18 2.74 -8.73 7.77
N PRO A 19 2.22 -9.81 7.18
CA PRO A 19 0.87 -10.28 7.43
C PRO A 19 0.81 -10.82 8.86
N ASP A 20 0.87 -9.91 9.84
CA ASP A 20 0.48 -10.19 11.19
C ASP A 20 -0.97 -10.65 11.12
N ARG A 21 -1.18 -11.94 11.41
CA ARG A 21 -2.42 -12.42 12.02
C ARG A 21 -3.64 -12.69 11.13
N MET A 22 -3.50 -12.99 9.83
CA MET A 22 -4.51 -13.87 9.17
C MET A 22 -4.49 -15.33 9.68
N ARG A 23 -3.67 -15.62 10.71
CA ARG A 23 -3.76 -16.81 11.57
C ARG A 23 -4.53 -16.58 12.88
N GLN A 24 -5.19 -15.44 13.10
CA GLN A 24 -5.96 -15.21 14.34
C GLN A 24 -7.35 -15.85 14.38
N SER A 25 -7.85 -16.44 13.30
CA SER A 25 -9.14 -17.13 13.30
C SER A 25 -9.05 -18.66 13.39
N GLY A 26 -7.85 -19.25 13.54
CA GLY A 26 -7.70 -20.71 13.64
C GLY A 26 -8.07 -21.49 12.37
N LEU A 27 -8.46 -20.81 11.29
CA LEU A 27 -8.74 -21.43 10.01
C LEU A 27 -7.44 -21.52 9.19
N LEU A 28 -6.77 -22.66 9.29
CA LEU A 28 -5.73 -23.03 8.36
C LEU A 28 -6.37 -23.18 6.97
N VAL A 29 -6.17 -22.20 6.08
CA VAL A 29 -6.61 -22.32 4.68
C VAL A 29 -5.85 -23.50 4.07
N PRO A 30 -6.53 -24.60 3.67
CA PRO A 30 -5.88 -25.70 2.99
C PRO A 30 -5.26 -25.18 1.68
N PRO A 31 -4.13 -25.73 1.22
CA PRO A 31 -3.51 -25.30 -0.03
C PRO A 31 -4.43 -25.65 -1.20
N GLY A 32 -5.34 -24.74 -1.55
CA GLY A 32 -6.08 -24.74 -2.80
C GLY A 32 -5.20 -24.15 -3.89
N THR A 33 -5.25 -24.73 -5.08
CA THR A 33 -4.45 -24.35 -6.25
C THR A 33 -4.83 -22.98 -6.81
N HIS A 34 -4.60 -21.87 -6.10
CA HIS A 34 -4.89 -20.54 -6.62
C HIS A 34 -3.90 -19.51 -6.07
N GLU A 35 -3.57 -18.54 -6.90
CA GLU A 35 -2.55 -17.50 -6.75
C GLU A 35 -2.47 -16.89 -5.33
N PRO A 36 -1.27 -16.55 -4.82
CA PRO A 36 -1.12 -16.05 -3.45
C PRO A 36 -2.00 -14.81 -3.20
N PRO A 37 -2.53 -14.63 -1.97
CA PRO A 37 -3.40 -13.50 -1.68
C PRO A 37 -2.67 -12.17 -1.91
N PRO A 38 -3.41 -11.09 -2.23
CA PRO A 38 -2.85 -9.75 -2.28
C PRO A 38 -2.15 -9.38 -0.97
N GLN A 39 -1.03 -8.69 -1.11
CA GLN A 39 -0.23 -8.17 0.00
C GLN A 39 -0.55 -6.69 0.22
N HIS A 40 -0.14 -6.17 1.37
CA HIS A 40 -0.28 -4.75 1.69
C HIS A 40 0.97 -4.18 2.35
N GLY A 41 1.17 -2.88 2.19
CA GLY A 41 2.40 -2.22 2.65
C GLY A 41 2.29 -0.71 2.68
N ILE A 42 3.35 -0.06 3.14
CA ILE A 42 3.46 1.40 3.19
C ILE A 42 4.38 1.88 2.08
N VAL A 43 3.92 2.87 1.30
CA VAL A 43 4.74 3.54 0.29
C VAL A 43 5.84 4.36 0.99
N LEU A 44 7.11 4.04 0.70
CA LEU A 44 8.26 4.78 1.23
C LEU A 44 8.72 5.91 0.29
N ALA A 45 8.64 5.69 -1.02
CA ALA A 45 9.08 6.64 -2.03
C ALA A 45 8.29 6.49 -3.33
N VAL A 46 8.10 7.61 -4.03
CA VAL A 46 7.36 7.69 -5.29
C VAL A 46 8.26 8.29 -6.36
N GLY A 47 8.26 7.68 -7.55
CA GLY A 47 9.00 8.19 -8.69
C GLY A 47 8.41 9.49 -9.25
N PRO A 48 9.12 10.19 -10.13
CA PRO A 48 8.65 11.44 -10.72
C PRO A 48 7.44 11.27 -11.67
N GLY A 49 7.04 10.04 -11.99
CA GLY A 49 6.08 9.73 -13.05
C GLY A 49 6.74 9.65 -14.42
N LEU A 50 5.93 9.45 -15.47
CA LEU A 50 6.39 9.49 -16.85
C LEU A 50 6.38 10.93 -17.37
N ASP A 51 7.35 11.30 -18.21
CA ASP A 51 7.51 12.68 -18.70
C ASP A 51 6.25 13.25 -19.39
N TRP A 52 5.48 12.38 -20.04
CA TRP A 52 4.23 12.76 -20.72
C TRP A 52 3.04 12.88 -19.77
N TRP A 53 3.10 12.33 -18.56
CA TRP A 53 2.03 12.49 -17.55
C TRP A 53 1.91 13.92 -17.11
N ALA A 54 3.03 14.58 -16.82
CA ALA A 54 3.04 16.00 -16.45
C ALA A 54 2.43 16.88 -17.54
N GLN A 55 2.74 16.60 -18.81
CA GLN A 55 2.18 17.32 -19.97
C GLN A 55 0.67 17.09 -20.12
N ALA A 56 0.17 15.94 -19.68
CA ALA A 56 -1.24 15.59 -19.65
C ALA A 56 -1.96 15.98 -18.34
N GLY A 57 -1.27 16.63 -17.39
CA GLY A 57 -1.83 16.98 -16.08
C GLY A 57 -2.07 15.77 -15.15
N VAL A 58 -1.45 14.63 -15.42
CA VAL A 58 -1.53 13.41 -14.61
C VAL A 58 -0.43 13.42 -13.55
N ALA A 59 -0.82 13.23 -12.29
CA ALA A 59 0.09 13.05 -11.16
C ALA A 59 0.16 11.58 -10.74
N MET A 60 1.18 11.22 -9.95
CA MET A 60 1.22 9.91 -9.31
C MET A 60 0.00 9.76 -8.39
N PRO A 61 -0.76 8.66 -8.49
CA PRO A 61 -1.99 8.46 -7.71
C PRO A 61 -1.75 8.05 -6.25
N VAL A 62 -0.49 8.05 -5.79
CA VAL A 62 -0.09 7.69 -4.43
C VAL A 62 1.02 8.62 -3.94
N SER A 63 1.12 8.72 -2.62
CA SER A 63 2.12 9.50 -1.89
C SER A 63 2.90 8.62 -0.90
N ALA A 64 4.06 9.11 -0.44
CA ALA A 64 4.76 8.45 0.65
C ALA A 64 3.89 8.46 1.93
N GLY A 65 3.80 7.32 2.60
CA GLY A 65 2.93 7.11 3.76
C GLY A 65 1.63 6.40 3.44
N ASP A 66 1.22 6.31 2.18
CA ASP A 66 -0.01 5.62 1.78
C ASP A 66 0.08 4.13 2.11
N HIS A 67 -1.01 3.59 2.67
CA HIS A 67 -1.18 2.16 2.87
C HIS A 67 -1.80 1.57 1.61
N VAL A 68 -1.05 0.75 0.88
CA VAL A 68 -1.44 0.23 -0.43
C VAL A 68 -1.62 -1.28 -0.42
N VAL A 69 -2.46 -1.76 -1.33
CA VAL A 69 -2.67 -3.19 -1.61
C VAL A 69 -2.16 -3.50 -3.01
N PHE A 70 -1.47 -4.64 -3.17
CA PHE A 70 -0.86 -5.07 -4.44
C PHE A 70 -0.89 -6.60 -4.56
N PRO A 71 -0.91 -7.18 -5.77
CA PRO A 71 -0.83 -8.62 -5.94
C PRO A 71 0.55 -9.12 -5.50
N ALA A 72 0.65 -10.37 -5.05
CA ALA A 72 1.93 -10.97 -4.65
C ALA A 72 2.95 -11.08 -5.82
N SER A 73 2.48 -10.99 -7.06
CA SER A 73 3.28 -10.97 -8.29
C SER A 73 3.78 -9.57 -8.68
N ALA A 74 3.46 -8.52 -7.92
CA ALA A 74 3.86 -7.16 -8.24
C ALA A 74 5.39 -6.98 -8.16
N GLY A 75 5.95 -6.33 -9.18
CA GLY A 75 7.31 -5.79 -9.14
C GLY A 75 8.44 -6.78 -8.81
N ALA A 76 9.45 -6.27 -8.12
CA ALA A 76 10.64 -7.03 -7.72
C ALA A 76 11.07 -6.68 -6.28
N TRP A 77 11.53 -7.70 -5.56
CA TRP A 77 12.13 -7.56 -4.24
C TRP A 77 13.60 -7.16 -4.34
N VAL A 78 13.99 -6.15 -3.58
CA VAL A 78 15.38 -5.69 -3.47
C VAL A 78 15.76 -5.54 -2.00
N GLU A 79 17.02 -5.78 -1.67
CA GLU A 79 17.57 -5.53 -0.35
C GLU A 79 18.45 -4.28 -0.41
N VAL A 80 18.15 -3.30 0.44
CA VAL A 80 18.93 -2.06 0.58
C VAL A 80 19.20 -1.86 2.06
N ASP A 81 20.48 -1.84 2.45
CA ASP A 81 20.90 -1.70 3.84
C ASP A 81 20.16 -2.65 4.81
N GLU A 82 20.06 -3.94 4.45
CA GLU A 82 19.35 -4.98 5.24
C GLU A 82 17.82 -4.80 5.34
N GLU A 83 17.25 -3.82 4.65
CA GLU A 83 15.80 -3.67 4.49
C GLU A 83 15.32 -4.32 3.18
N ARG A 84 14.38 -5.28 3.29
CA ARG A 84 13.71 -5.88 2.13
C ARG A 84 12.58 -4.96 1.66
N LEU A 85 12.69 -4.47 0.43
CA LEU A 85 11.78 -3.51 -0.18
C LEU A 85 11.16 -4.08 -1.45
N LEU A 86 9.89 -3.76 -1.70
CA LEU A 86 9.24 -4.02 -2.97
C LEU A 86 9.36 -2.79 -3.87
N VAL A 87 9.79 -3.01 -5.12
CA VAL A 87 9.78 -1.99 -6.16
C VAL A 87 8.85 -2.44 -7.29
N CYS A 88 7.77 -1.70 -7.50
CA CYS A 88 6.79 -1.98 -8.56
C CYS A 88 6.40 -0.71 -9.29
N ARG A 89 5.70 -0.83 -10.42
CA ARG A 89 5.03 0.30 -11.06
C ARG A 89 3.76 0.66 -10.29
N VAL A 90 3.42 1.94 -10.26
CA VAL A 90 2.19 2.39 -9.61
C VAL A 90 0.92 1.78 -10.23
N GLY A 91 0.96 1.43 -11.52
CA GLY A 91 -0.15 0.74 -12.19
C GLY A 91 -0.37 -0.72 -11.76
N GLU A 92 0.54 -1.30 -10.97
CA GLU A 92 0.37 -2.64 -10.39
C GLU A 92 -0.36 -2.61 -9.03
N LEU A 93 -0.61 -1.42 -8.46
CA LEU A 93 -1.38 -1.29 -7.24
C LEU A 93 -2.87 -1.59 -7.47
N LEU A 94 -3.47 -2.28 -6.50
CA LEU A 94 -4.92 -2.57 -6.48
C LEU A 94 -5.71 -1.43 -5.83
N GLY A 95 -5.10 -0.69 -4.91
CA GLY A 95 -5.74 0.46 -4.25
C GLY A 95 -4.96 0.99 -3.05
N VAL A 96 -5.41 2.13 -2.55
CA VAL A 96 -4.99 2.74 -1.28
C VAL A 96 -6.08 2.46 -0.23
N LEU A 97 -5.69 2.07 0.98
CA LEU A 97 -6.60 1.86 2.09
C LEU A 97 -6.87 3.19 2.81
N GLU A 98 -8.11 3.65 2.73
CA GLU A 98 -8.57 4.85 3.43
C GLU A 98 -9.39 4.47 4.68
N PRO A 99 -9.22 5.16 5.81
CA PRO A 99 -10.06 4.96 6.97
C PRO A 99 -11.49 5.40 6.65
N LEU A 100 -12.46 4.50 6.82
CA LEU A 100 -13.87 4.86 6.79
C LEU A 100 -14.23 5.47 8.16
N GLU A 101 -14.52 6.77 8.20
CA GLU A 101 -15.23 7.35 9.34
C GLU A 101 -16.66 6.80 9.35
N SER A 102 -16.97 5.91 10.29
CA SER A 102 -18.35 5.42 10.46
C SER A 102 -19.28 6.61 10.76
N PRO A 103 -20.37 6.81 10.00
CA PRO A 103 -21.32 7.90 10.22
C PRO A 103 -22.09 7.83 11.56
N ASP A 104 -21.93 6.76 12.34
CA ASP A 104 -22.77 6.44 13.50
C ASP A 104 -22.41 7.17 14.81
N ALA A 105 -21.41 8.04 14.83
CA ALA A 105 -20.99 8.76 16.04
C ALA A 105 -21.65 10.15 16.25
N ARG A 106 -22.66 10.55 15.45
CA ARG A 106 -23.31 11.87 15.54
C ARG A 106 -24.79 11.88 15.96
N GLY A 107 -25.26 10.87 16.70
CA GLY A 107 -26.69 10.71 17.00
C GLY A 107 -27.11 10.50 18.45
N ALA A 108 -26.22 10.63 19.44
CA ALA A 108 -26.57 10.37 20.85
C ALA A 108 -25.98 11.42 21.81
N ASP A 109 -26.18 12.71 21.55
CA ASP A 109 -25.99 13.73 22.57
C ASP A 109 -26.88 14.96 22.36
N THR A 110 -28.20 14.77 22.43
CA THR A 110 -29.16 15.84 22.76
C THR A 110 -30.28 15.27 23.61
N ALA A 111 -29.95 14.85 24.82
CA ALA A 111 -30.93 14.63 25.88
C ALA A 111 -30.28 14.92 27.23
N THR A 112 -30.24 16.20 27.64
CA THR A 112 -30.42 16.69 29.01
C THR A 112 -30.11 18.20 29.06
N SER A 113 -31.00 18.96 29.72
CA SER A 113 -30.99 20.41 30.01
C SER A 113 -31.91 21.19 29.07
N GLY A 114 -33.03 21.76 29.49
CA GLY A 114 -33.65 21.95 30.81
C GLY A 114 -34.92 22.78 30.62
#